data_AF-A0A1Q6XK29-F1
#
_entry.id   AF-A0A1Q6XK29-F1
#
_cell.length_a   1.000
_cell.length_b   1.000
_cell.length_c   1.000
_cell.angle_alpha   90.00
_cell.angle_beta   90.00
_cell.angle_gamma   90.00
#
_symmetry.space_group_name_H-M   'P 1'
#
loop_
_entity.id
_entity.type
_entity.pdbx_description
1 polymer ?
#
loop_
_entity_poly.entity_id
_entity_poly.type
_entity_poly.pdbx_seq_one_letter_code
_entity_poly.pdbx_strand_id
1 'polypeptide(L)'
;MTIGPEHIPKTIDEFPILCVAAACAQGETIISGAEELRVKESDRIAAMATELRRLGATVEERPDGLRIAGGRPLTGAVCQSHGDHRVAMSMMVAGLVARGETRVEDTACVATSFPGFDKQLRGLLTPLGQG
;
A
#
# COMPACT_ATOMS: atom_id res chain seq x y z
N MET A 1 -1.12 -14.54 10.05
CA MET A 1 0.17 -13.96 10.50
C MET A 1 -0.13 -12.73 11.35
N THR A 2 0.67 -12.48 12.39
CA THR A 2 0.54 -11.27 13.21
C THR A 2 1.85 -10.50 13.17
N ILE A 3 1.77 -9.19 12.93
CA ILE A 3 2.86 -8.23 13.08
C ILE A 3 2.54 -7.40 14.32
N GLY A 4 3.25 -7.70 15.40
CA GLY A 4 3.04 -7.07 16.70
C GLY A 4 3.83 -5.77 16.91
N PRO A 5 3.57 -5.07 18.03
CA PRO A 5 4.21 -3.80 18.38
C PRO A 5 5.75 -3.84 18.37
N GLU A 6 6.35 -4.99 18.65
CA GLU A 6 7.80 -5.20 18.66
C GLU A 6 8.46 -5.01 17.27
N HIS A 7 7.67 -5.13 16.21
CA HIS A 7 8.12 -4.96 14.83
C HIS A 7 7.82 -3.56 14.28
N ILE A 8 6.77 -2.89 14.77
CA ILE A 8 6.28 -1.63 14.22
C ILE A 8 7.34 -0.53 14.15
N PRO A 9 8.15 -0.23 15.20
CA PRO A 9 9.16 0.83 15.12
C PRO A 9 10.18 0.60 14.00
N LYS A 10 10.45 -0.66 13.65
CA LYS A 10 11.42 -1.04 12.61
C LYS A 10 10.82 -1.06 11.21
N THR A 11 9.49 -1.05 11.10
CA THR A 11 8.75 -1.19 9.83
C THR A 11 7.69 -0.10 9.66
N ILE A 12 7.80 0.99 10.42
CA ILE A 12 6.78 2.05 10.49
C ILE A 12 6.55 2.70 9.12
N ASP A 13 7.63 2.78 8.37
CA ASP A 13 7.70 3.41 7.08
C ASP A 13 7.36 2.42 5.94
N GLU A 14 7.47 1.12 6.19
CA GLU A 14 7.08 0.05 5.27
C GLU A 14 5.62 -0.36 5.43
N PHE A 15 4.90 0.18 6.42
CA PHE A 15 3.51 -0.20 6.70
C PHE A 15 2.59 -0.16 5.46
N PRO A 16 2.59 0.90 4.62
CA PRO A 16 1.77 0.92 3.41
C PRO A 16 2.04 -0.25 2.46
N ILE A 17 3.30 -0.56 2.16
CA ILE A 17 3.65 -1.64 1.23
C ILE A 17 3.42 -3.03 1.87
N LEU A 18 3.59 -3.16 3.18
CA LEU A 18 3.24 -4.39 3.91
C LEU A 18 1.74 -4.69 3.84
N CYS A 19 0.89 -3.67 3.87
CA CYS A 19 -0.56 -3.86 3.71
C CYS A 19 -0.92 -4.39 2.32
N VAL A 20 -0.23 -3.91 1.27
CA VAL A 20 -0.39 -4.44 -0.10
C VAL A 20 0.06 -5.90 -0.17
N ALA A 21 1.22 -6.23 0.41
CA ALA A 21 1.70 -7.61 0.48
C ALA A 21 0.73 -8.52 1.25
N ALA A 22 0.17 -8.05 2.36
CA ALA A 22 -0.83 -8.76 3.15
C ALA A 22 -2.12 -9.03 2.37
N ALA A 23 -2.58 -8.09 1.53
CA ALA A 23 -3.74 -8.28 0.67
C ALA A 23 -3.51 -9.39 -0.39
N CYS A 24 -2.26 -9.54 -0.86
CA CYS A 24 -1.88 -10.59 -1.80
C CYS A 24 -1.60 -11.96 -1.14
N ALA A 25 -1.20 -11.96 0.14
CA ALA A 25 -0.84 -13.18 0.87
C ALA A 25 -2.06 -14.07 1.15
N GLN A 26 -1.87 -15.39 1.21
CA GLN A 26 -2.94 -16.30 1.61
C GLN A 26 -3.24 -16.19 3.11
N GLY A 27 -4.53 -16.19 3.44
CA GLY A 27 -5.00 -16.14 4.83
C GLY A 27 -5.11 -14.72 5.38
N GLU A 28 -5.04 -14.60 6.70
CA GLU A 28 -5.25 -13.34 7.40
C GLU A 28 -3.94 -12.78 7.97
N THR A 29 -3.74 -11.48 7.81
CA THR A 29 -2.66 -10.72 8.44
C THR A 29 -3.22 -9.67 9.39
N ILE A 30 -2.71 -9.65 10.61
CA ILE A 30 -3.10 -8.72 11.67
C ILE A 30 -1.88 -7.84 11.99
N ILE A 31 -2.03 -6.52 11.90
CA ILE A 31 -1.00 -5.53 12.23
C ILE A 31 -1.51 -4.68 13.38
N SER A 32 -0.79 -4.64 14.50
CA SER A 32 -1.22 -3.99 15.76
C SER A 32 -0.08 -3.20 16.42
N GLY A 33 -0.43 -2.27 17.31
CA GLY A 33 0.51 -1.38 18.01
C GLY A 33 1.14 -0.31 17.13
N ALA A 34 0.38 0.18 16.14
CA ALA A 34 0.82 1.13 15.14
C ALA A 34 0.05 2.47 15.18
N GLU A 35 -0.42 2.88 16.35
CA GLU A 35 -1.21 4.10 16.56
C GLU A 35 -0.52 5.35 16.02
N GLU A 36 0.82 5.41 16.10
CA GLU A 36 1.63 6.52 15.59
C GLU A 36 1.44 6.77 14.08
N LEU A 37 1.02 5.75 13.31
CA LEU A 37 0.77 5.88 11.88
C LEU A 37 -0.41 6.79 11.54
N ARG A 38 -1.29 7.07 12.51
CA ARG A 38 -2.44 7.97 12.29
C ARG A 38 -2.05 9.44 12.19
N VAL A 39 -0.84 9.80 12.62
CA VAL A 39 -0.36 11.19 12.70
C VAL A 39 0.90 11.43 11.86
N LYS A 40 1.13 10.59 10.85
CA LYS A 40 2.23 10.77 9.88
C LYS A 40 1.83 11.82 8.84
N GLU A 41 2.48 11.83 7.68
CA GLU A 41 2.12 12.71 6.55
C GLU A 41 0.63 12.61 6.18
N SER A 42 0.04 11.44 6.41
CA SER A 42 -1.40 11.18 6.43
C SER A 42 -1.76 10.26 7.61
N ASP A 43 -3.06 10.04 7.85
CA ASP A 43 -3.47 8.85 8.61
C ASP A 43 -3.26 7.61 7.73
N ARG A 44 -2.06 7.00 7.83
CA ARG A 44 -1.66 5.87 6.99
C ARG A 44 -2.51 4.63 7.24
N ILE A 45 -3.08 4.47 8.43
CA ILE A 45 -3.99 3.34 8.74
C ILE A 45 -5.29 3.53 7.97
N ALA A 46 -5.92 4.69 8.10
CA ALA A 46 -7.19 4.99 7.45
C ALA A 46 -7.04 5.04 5.91
N ALA A 47 -5.94 5.62 5.42
CA ALA A 47 -5.64 5.68 3.99
C ALA A 47 -5.52 4.27 3.40
N MET A 48 -4.67 3.41 3.97
CA MET A 48 -4.50 2.05 3.45
C MET A 48 -5.77 1.21 3.57
N ALA A 49 -6.54 1.34 4.65
CA ALA A 49 -7.83 0.68 4.77
C ALA A 49 -8.80 1.09 3.65
N THR A 50 -8.89 2.38 3.38
CA THR A 50 -9.77 2.95 2.35
C THR A 50 -9.35 2.49 0.96
N GLU A 51 -8.09 2.69 0.60
CA GLU A 51 -7.61 2.45 -0.76
C GLU A 51 -7.55 0.95 -1.11
N LEU A 52 -7.19 0.08 -0.16
CA LEU A 52 -7.24 -1.37 -0.40
C LEU A 52 -8.69 -1.87 -0.55
N ARG A 53 -9.65 -1.32 0.21
CA ARG A 53 -11.08 -1.65 0.03
C ARG A 53 -11.59 -1.21 -1.35
N ARG A 54 -11.12 -0.08 -1.88
CA ARG A 54 -11.44 0.34 -3.27
C ARG A 54 -10.97 -0.69 -4.30
N LEU A 55 -9.81 -1.30 -4.05
CA LEU A 55 -9.30 -2.41 -4.88
C LEU A 55 -9.98 -3.76 -4.62
N GLY A 56 -11.01 -3.81 -3.78
CA GLY A 56 -11.77 -5.02 -3.46
C GLY A 56 -11.16 -5.90 -2.37
N ALA A 57 -10.10 -5.46 -1.69
CA ALA A 57 -9.56 -6.18 -0.54
C ALA A 57 -10.54 -6.14 0.64
N THR A 58 -10.52 -7.17 1.49
CA THR A 58 -11.23 -7.14 2.77
C THR A 58 -10.29 -6.73 3.87
N VAL A 59 -10.50 -5.50 4.35
CA VAL A 59 -9.71 -4.87 5.39
C VAL A 59 -10.64 -4.41 6.50
N GLU A 60 -10.32 -4.77 7.73
CA GLU A 60 -10.89 -4.22 8.96
C GLU A 60 -9.91 -3.17 9.51
N GLU A 61 -10.40 -1.94 9.70
CA GLU A 61 -9.61 -0.86 10.28
C GLU A 61 -9.74 -0.90 11.79
N ARG A 62 -8.63 -0.71 12.51
CA ARG A 62 -8.59 -0.69 13.97
C ARG A 62 -7.81 0.52 14.45
N PRO A 63 -8.02 1.00 15.69
CA PRO A 63 -7.31 2.17 16.21
C PRO A 63 -5.79 2.08 16.12
N ASP A 64 -5.23 0.88 16.24
CA ASP A 64 -3.80 0.60 16.31
C ASP A 64 -3.24 -0.15 15.09
N GLY A 65 -4.00 -0.24 14.00
CA GLY A 65 -3.54 -0.91 12.78
C GLY A 65 -4.66 -1.51 11.96
N LEU A 66 -4.40 -2.64 11.28
CA LEU A 66 -5.31 -3.25 10.32
C LEU A 66 -5.39 -4.76 10.49
N ARG A 67 -6.51 -5.33 10.08
CA ARG A 67 -6.66 -6.77 9.84
C ARG A 67 -7.08 -6.97 8.39
N ILE A 68 -6.27 -7.72 7.64
CA ILE A 68 -6.37 -7.85 6.18
C ILE A 68 -6.57 -9.33 5.85
N ALA A 69 -7.68 -9.67 5.22
CA ALA A 69 -7.95 -11.00 4.69
C ALA A 69 -7.50 -11.06 3.22
N GLY A 70 -6.34 -11.66 2.99
CA GLY A 70 -5.69 -11.73 1.69
C GLY A 70 -6.08 -12.96 0.86
N GLY A 71 -5.44 -13.09 -0.29
CA GLY A 71 -5.58 -14.23 -1.20
C GLY A 71 -6.72 -14.10 -2.20
N ARG A 72 -7.47 -12.98 -2.15
CA ARG A 72 -8.41 -12.60 -3.20
C ARG A 72 -7.75 -11.69 -4.23
N PRO A 73 -8.03 -11.86 -5.53
CA PRO A 73 -7.53 -10.94 -6.55
C PRO A 73 -8.02 -9.51 -6.29
N LEU A 74 -7.10 -8.56 -6.39
CA LEU A 74 -7.44 -7.14 -6.41
C LEU A 74 -8.02 -6.77 -7.78
N THR A 75 -8.92 -5.79 -7.80
CA THR A 75 -9.50 -5.21 -9.02
C THR A 75 -9.11 -3.75 -9.09
N GLY A 76 -8.69 -3.29 -10.26
CA GLY A 76 -8.22 -1.92 -10.45
C GLY A 76 -9.32 -0.90 -10.18
N ALA A 77 -8.92 0.24 -9.62
CA ALA A 77 -9.79 1.35 -9.27
C ALA A 77 -9.02 2.68 -9.32
N VAL A 78 -9.75 3.80 -9.19
CA VAL A 78 -9.15 5.09 -8.90
C VAL A 78 -8.89 5.20 -7.40
N CYS A 79 -7.63 5.42 -7.05
CA CYS A 79 -7.12 5.53 -5.68
C CYS A 79 -6.53 6.92 -5.42
N GLN A 80 -6.41 7.32 -4.16
CA GLN A 80 -5.85 8.60 -3.72
C GLN A 80 -4.56 8.38 -2.93
N SER A 81 -3.59 9.29 -3.07
CA SER A 81 -2.36 9.29 -2.25
C SER A 81 -2.57 9.82 -0.84
N HIS A 82 -3.59 10.66 -0.64
CA HIS A 82 -3.81 11.44 0.59
C HIS A 82 -2.62 12.35 0.94
N GLY A 83 -1.89 12.83 -0.07
CA GLY A 83 -0.69 13.65 0.11
C GLY A 83 0.54 12.88 0.63
N ASP A 84 0.44 11.55 0.79
CA ASP A 84 1.49 10.70 1.36
C ASP A 84 2.19 9.90 0.26
N HIS A 85 3.50 10.13 0.11
CA HIS A 85 4.31 9.49 -0.92
C HIS A 85 4.37 7.96 -0.75
N ARG A 86 4.31 7.45 0.48
CA ARG A 86 4.37 6.01 0.74
C ARG A 86 3.06 5.32 0.39
N VAL A 87 1.93 5.98 0.67
CA VAL A 87 0.62 5.52 0.21
C VAL A 87 0.58 5.54 -1.32
N ALA A 88 1.00 6.64 -1.96
CA ALA A 88 1.04 6.75 -3.42
C ALA A 88 1.85 5.62 -4.07
N MET A 89 3.11 5.42 -3.66
CA MET A 89 3.98 4.38 -4.20
C MET A 89 3.41 2.97 -3.95
N SER A 90 2.84 2.73 -2.77
CA SER A 90 2.24 1.42 -2.44
C SER A 90 1.02 1.12 -3.30
N MET A 91 0.16 2.11 -3.55
CA MET A 91 -1.00 1.93 -4.42
C MET A 91 -0.61 1.76 -5.89
N MET A 92 0.50 2.37 -6.35
CA MET A 92 1.05 2.08 -7.67
C MET A 92 1.51 0.62 -7.79
N VAL A 93 2.17 0.09 -6.76
CA VAL A 93 2.58 -1.33 -6.73
C VAL A 93 1.36 -2.26 -6.65
N ALA A 94 0.34 -1.90 -5.86
CA ALA A 94 -0.92 -2.66 -5.80
C ALA A 94 -1.60 -2.73 -7.18
N GLY A 95 -1.51 -1.65 -7.97
CA GLY A 95 -2.02 -1.63 -9.34
C GLY A 95 -1.33 -2.62 -10.30
N LEU A 96 -0.08 -2.99 -10.04
CA LEU A 96 0.65 -3.98 -10.87
C LEU A 96 0.13 -5.41 -10.68
N VAL A 97 -0.49 -5.71 -9.54
CA VAL A 97 -1.03 -7.04 -9.21
C VAL A 97 -2.56 -7.09 -9.31
N ALA A 98 -3.21 -5.93 -9.44
CA ALA A 98 -4.65 -5.82 -9.63
C ALA A 98 -5.06 -6.18 -11.07
N ARG A 99 -6.27 -6.71 -11.22
CA ARG A 99 -6.90 -6.94 -12.53
C ARG A 99 -7.51 -5.64 -13.04
N GLY A 100 -7.16 -5.23 -14.25
CA GLY A 100 -7.67 -4.00 -14.87
C GLY A 100 -6.84 -2.77 -14.50
N GLU A 101 -7.32 -1.59 -14.91
CA GLU A 101 -6.60 -0.34 -14.71
C GLU A 101 -6.70 0.17 -13.27
N THR A 102 -5.57 0.49 -12.67
CA THR A 102 -5.50 1.22 -11.41
C THR A 102 -4.88 2.59 -11.66
N ARG A 103 -5.56 3.65 -11.23
CA ARG A 103 -5.06 5.03 -11.33
C ARG A 103 -4.88 5.58 -9.93
N VAL A 104 -3.69 6.09 -9.62
CA VAL A 104 -3.41 6.78 -8.34
C VAL A 104 -3.37 8.27 -8.61
N GLU A 105 -4.17 9.03 -7.87
CA GLU A 105 -4.24 10.48 -7.98
C GLU A 105 -3.37 11.18 -6.92
N ASP A 106 -3.10 12.47 -7.14
CA ASP A 106 -2.28 13.33 -6.28
C ASP A 106 -0.88 12.77 -5.97
N THR A 107 -0.17 12.34 -7.02
CA THR A 107 1.11 11.64 -6.91
C THR A 107 2.33 12.57 -6.88
N ALA A 108 2.12 13.89 -6.86
CA ALA A 108 3.21 14.88 -6.83
C ALA A 108 4.10 14.73 -5.58
N CYS A 109 3.51 14.27 -4.47
CA CYS A 109 4.23 13.96 -3.23
C CYS A 109 5.34 12.92 -3.40
N VAL A 110 5.26 12.01 -4.39
CA VAL A 110 6.29 10.98 -4.61
C VAL A 110 7.66 11.58 -4.90
N ALA A 111 7.71 12.71 -5.60
CA ALA A 111 8.96 13.37 -5.95
C ALA A 111 9.71 13.94 -4.73
N THR A 112 9.08 14.09 -3.57
CA THR A 112 9.77 14.56 -2.36
C THR A 112 10.69 13.50 -1.78
N SER A 113 10.35 12.22 -1.92
CA SER A 113 11.09 11.08 -1.35
C SER A 113 11.83 10.25 -2.40
N PHE A 114 11.21 10.05 -3.57
CA PHE A 114 11.72 9.18 -4.63
C PHE A 114 11.45 9.78 -6.02
N PRO A 115 12.17 10.84 -6.41
CA PRO A 115 12.11 11.37 -7.78
C PRO A 115 12.35 10.27 -8.82
N GLY A 116 11.45 10.17 -9.80
CA GLY A 116 11.54 9.20 -10.89
C GLY A 116 11.12 7.76 -10.54
N PHE A 117 10.44 7.57 -9.42
CA PHE A 117 9.89 6.26 -9.03
C PHE A 117 9.03 5.61 -10.14
N ASP A 118 8.17 6.39 -10.78
CA ASP A 118 7.31 5.92 -11.88
C ASP A 118 8.14 5.40 -13.07
N LYS A 119 9.23 6.08 -13.41
CA LYS A 119 10.16 5.65 -14.46
C LYS A 119 10.86 4.34 -14.07
N GLN A 120 11.31 4.22 -12.82
CA GLN A 120 11.92 2.98 -12.34
C GLN A 120 10.93 1.82 -12.38
N LEU A 121 9.71 2.03 -11.88
CA LEU A 121 8.66 1.02 -11.88
C LEU A 121 8.31 0.56 -13.29
N ARG A 122 8.17 1.49 -14.25
CA ARG A 122 7.98 1.16 -15.67
C ARG A 122 9.16 0.40 -16.27
N GLY A 123 10.39 0.74 -15.87
CA GLY A 123 11.60 0.05 -16.33
C GLY A 123 11.61 -1.44 -15.98
N LEU A 124 11.00 -1.84 -14.85
CA LEU A 124 10.87 -3.24 -14.45
C LEU A 124 9.83 -4.01 -15.28
N LEU A 125 8.90 -3.32 -15.92
CA LEU A 125 7.87 -3.91 -16.78
C LEU A 125 8.35 -4.09 -18.22
N THR A 126 9.45 -3.45 -18.58
CA THR A 126 10.11 -3.67 -19.87
C THR A 126 10.79 -5.04 -19.85
N PRO A 127 10.51 -5.94 -20.79
CA PRO A 127 11.19 -7.22 -20.87
C PRO A 127 12.71 -7.03 -20.96
N LEU A 128 13.47 -7.76 -20.16
CA LEU A 128 14.93 -7.86 -20.30
C LEU A 128 15.25 -8.48 -21.67
N GLY A 129 15.61 -7.65 -22.66
CA GLY A 129 16.11 -8.15 -23.95
C GLY A 129 15.59 -7.51 -25.24
N GLN A 130 15.24 -6.22 -25.25
CA GLN A 130 15.15 -5.47 -26.51
C GLN A 130 15.99 -4.20 -26.43
N GLY A 131 17.27 -4.38 -26.75
CA GLY A 131 18.28 -3.36 -27.04
C GLY A 131 19.24 -3.92 -28.07
#